data_AF-A0A0C9SXZ2-F1
#
_entry.id   AF-A0A0C9SXZ2-F1
#
_cell.length_a   1.000
_cell.length_b   1.000
_cell.length_c   1.000
_cell.angle_alpha   90.00
_cell.angle_beta   90.00
_cell.angle_gamma   90.00
#
_symmetry.space_group_name_H-M   'P 1'
#
loop_
_entity.id
_entity.type
_entity.pdbx_description
1 polymer ?
#
loop_
_entity_poly.entity_id
_entity_poly.type
_entity_poly.pdbx_seq_one_letter_code
_entity_poly.pdbx_strand_id
1 'polypeptide(L)'
;ADDLESRDTPDAAKIDHDDETISTAKAQAIEQARAVGIMMTAAAEKVALGLFPKVAGLAQRLRDSPTLQDAFERHIAAKRAQAGFKTSSTKVHLDCRVPTRWNSDFICLNTQVELRREIQGFVTDPEHGLQHYSLTDAQWVLAGDLTEALIIFKEISDRFSQAEVPLVYEVIPMLEDLEHQLDALRNDVTAPAVVRIAAQAALNVVGKYYALTDDCEVYRIAIAMCPDKKMVWFNQNQDWHEDDRVTARQIVIKRWMESYAGEERSSVQSESTSDTVNTEPAVRIFLVLNFLVLNSITRDLETSALQMVCRTGATSNVIASVSRYDTSVPRWPAGV
;
A
#
# COMPACT_ATOMS: atom_id res chain seq x y z
N ALA A 1 24.27 -38.12 13.51
CA ALA A 1 24.12 -37.71 14.91
C ALA A 1 25.18 -36.65 15.13
N ASP A 2 24.89 -35.37 15.17
CA ASP A 2 23.66 -34.65 15.45
C ASP A 2 23.81 -33.28 14.78
N ASP A 3 22.91 -32.91 13.88
CA ASP A 3 22.74 -31.52 13.42
C ASP A 3 21.24 -31.26 13.41
N LEU A 4 20.68 -31.12 14.61
CA LEU A 4 19.33 -30.64 14.81
C LEU A 4 19.34 -29.13 14.58
N GLU A 5 18.83 -28.75 13.41
CA GLU A 5 18.47 -27.40 12.99
C GLU A 5 17.84 -26.60 14.14
N SER A 6 18.56 -25.61 14.67
CA SER A 6 17.99 -24.58 15.53
C SER A 6 17.13 -23.65 14.66
N ARG A 7 15.82 -23.84 14.72
CA ARG A 7 14.82 -22.95 14.11
C ARG A 7 14.92 -21.58 14.77
N ASP A 8 15.39 -20.58 14.02
CA ASP A 8 15.39 -19.18 14.44
C ASP A 8 13.94 -18.69 14.64
N THR A 9 13.56 -18.55 15.91
CA THR A 9 12.29 -17.94 16.33
C THR A 9 12.36 -16.42 16.17
N PRO A 10 11.34 -15.75 15.62
CA PRO A 10 11.32 -14.30 15.52
C PRO A 10 11.43 -13.65 16.90
N ASP A 11 12.12 -12.51 16.96
CA ASP A 11 12.34 -11.72 18.18
C ASP A 11 10.99 -11.24 18.74
N ALA A 12 10.55 -11.89 19.80
CA ALA A 12 9.24 -11.68 20.42
C ALA A 12 8.97 -10.20 20.73
N ALA A 13 10.02 -9.45 21.11
CA ALA A 13 9.92 -8.04 21.47
C ALA A 13 9.43 -7.13 20.32
N LYS A 14 9.72 -7.50 19.06
CA LYS A 14 9.27 -6.72 17.89
C LYS A 14 7.81 -7.01 17.53
N ILE A 15 7.40 -8.26 17.68
CA ILE A 15 6.00 -8.67 17.47
C ILE A 15 5.11 -7.99 18.51
N ASP A 16 5.52 -8.03 19.77
CA ASP A 16 4.80 -7.40 20.87
C ASP A 16 4.64 -5.88 20.66
N HIS A 17 5.66 -5.20 20.11
CA HIS A 17 5.59 -3.77 19.82
C HIS A 17 4.66 -3.41 18.66
N ASP A 18 4.69 -4.19 17.58
CA ASP A 18 3.79 -3.99 16.43
C ASP A 18 2.33 -4.22 16.86
N ASP A 19 2.08 -5.30 17.64
CA ASP A 19 0.76 -5.63 18.19
C ASP A 19 0.24 -4.53 19.14
N GLU A 20 1.12 -3.99 19.99
CA GLU A 20 0.79 -2.86 20.88
C GLU A 20 0.43 -1.59 20.08
N THR A 21 1.15 -1.32 19.01
CA THR A 21 0.89 -0.17 18.13
C THR A 21 -0.47 -0.28 17.46
N ILE A 22 -0.81 -1.46 16.94
CA ILE A 22 -2.09 -1.72 16.28
C ILE A 22 -3.24 -1.66 17.28
N SER A 23 -3.06 -2.25 18.46
CA SER A 23 -4.04 -2.18 19.56
C SER A 23 -4.30 -0.73 19.97
N THR A 24 -3.25 0.09 20.04
CA THR A 24 -3.35 1.52 20.35
C THR A 24 -4.08 2.30 19.27
N ALA A 25 -3.73 2.10 17.99
CA ALA A 25 -4.38 2.76 16.86
C ALA A 25 -5.88 2.40 16.77
N LYS A 26 -6.21 1.13 16.96
CA LYS A 26 -7.58 0.63 17.03
C LYS A 26 -8.36 1.29 18.19
N ALA A 27 -7.76 1.34 19.38
CA ALA A 27 -8.40 1.95 20.55
C ALA A 27 -8.69 3.45 20.33
N GLN A 28 -7.73 4.17 19.74
CA GLN A 28 -7.90 5.59 19.39
C GLN A 28 -9.04 5.79 18.37
N ALA A 29 -9.08 4.98 17.32
CA ALA A 29 -10.12 5.05 16.31
C ALA A 29 -11.52 4.76 16.89
N ILE A 30 -11.64 3.78 17.78
CA ILE A 30 -12.91 3.46 18.46
C ILE A 30 -13.37 4.64 19.33
N GLU A 31 -12.47 5.27 20.06
CA GLU A 31 -12.82 6.40 20.92
C GLU A 31 -13.25 7.63 20.10
N GLN A 32 -12.52 7.93 19.03
CA GLN A 32 -12.90 9.00 18.09
C GLN A 32 -14.24 8.71 17.41
N ALA A 33 -14.45 7.48 16.96
CA ALA A 33 -15.70 7.07 16.34
C ALA A 33 -16.88 7.20 17.33
N ARG A 34 -16.66 6.87 18.61
CA ARG A 34 -17.65 7.07 19.68
C ARG A 34 -18.01 8.53 19.87
N ALA A 35 -17.04 9.45 19.79
CA ALA A 35 -17.29 10.89 19.88
C ALA A 35 -18.22 11.40 18.76
N VAL A 36 -18.20 10.74 17.59
CA VAL A 36 -19.06 11.03 16.43
C VAL A 36 -20.36 10.19 16.44
N GLY A 37 -20.61 9.42 17.51
CA GLY A 37 -21.83 8.61 17.68
C GLY A 37 -21.80 7.26 16.98
N ILE A 38 -20.65 6.81 16.47
CA ILE A 38 -20.49 5.50 15.85
C ILE A 38 -20.12 4.49 16.95
N MET A 39 -20.99 3.49 17.16
CA MET A 39 -20.78 2.45 18.17
C MET A 39 -20.79 1.07 17.53
N MET A 40 -19.84 0.23 17.94
CA MET A 40 -19.75 -1.17 17.56
C MET A 40 -20.03 -2.06 18.76
N THR A 41 -20.85 -3.09 18.57
CA THR A 41 -21.11 -4.09 19.60
C THR A 41 -19.95 -5.11 19.66
N ALA A 42 -19.68 -5.67 20.84
CA ALA A 42 -18.66 -6.71 21.00
C ALA A 42 -18.92 -7.95 20.10
N ALA A 43 -20.20 -8.23 19.79
CA ALA A 43 -20.57 -9.29 18.87
C ALA A 43 -20.16 -8.97 17.42
N ALA A 44 -20.42 -7.75 16.95
CA ALA A 44 -19.99 -7.30 15.62
C ALA A 44 -18.46 -7.27 15.50
N GLU A 45 -17.77 -6.82 16.55
CA GLU A 45 -16.31 -6.86 16.62
C GLU A 45 -15.76 -8.28 16.47
N LYS A 46 -16.32 -9.24 17.21
CA LYS A 46 -15.91 -10.66 17.13
C LYS A 46 -16.13 -11.24 15.73
N VAL A 47 -17.22 -10.87 15.06
CA VAL A 47 -17.51 -11.29 13.68
C VAL A 47 -16.44 -10.77 12.71
N ALA A 48 -16.05 -9.50 12.86
CA ALA A 48 -15.04 -8.85 12.04
C ALA A 48 -13.65 -9.47 12.24
N LEU A 49 -13.21 -9.61 13.50
CA LEU A 49 -11.90 -10.20 13.82
C LEU A 49 -11.78 -11.66 13.35
N GLY A 50 -12.91 -12.38 13.29
CA GLY A 50 -12.94 -13.76 12.81
C GLY A 50 -12.97 -13.94 11.28
N LEU A 51 -13.02 -12.85 10.50
CA LEU A 51 -13.16 -12.93 9.03
C LEU A 51 -11.82 -13.28 8.35
N PHE A 52 -10.83 -12.40 8.46
CA PHE A 52 -9.54 -12.57 7.78
C PHE A 52 -8.80 -13.86 8.13
N PRO A 53 -8.77 -14.34 9.39
CA PRO A 53 -8.15 -15.62 9.72
C PRO A 53 -8.76 -16.79 8.95
N LYS A 54 -10.08 -16.77 8.70
CA LYS A 54 -10.76 -17.82 7.92
C LYS A 54 -10.46 -17.70 6.43
N VAL A 55 -10.54 -16.49 5.87
CA VAL A 55 -10.30 -16.23 4.45
C VAL A 55 -8.85 -16.54 4.08
N ALA A 56 -7.89 -15.95 4.81
CA ALA A 56 -6.48 -16.19 4.59
C ALA A 56 -6.10 -17.64 4.88
N GLY A 57 -6.64 -18.24 5.94
CA GLY A 57 -6.40 -19.65 6.30
C GLY A 57 -6.88 -20.64 5.24
N LEU A 58 -8.04 -20.40 4.63
CA LEU A 58 -8.55 -21.23 3.53
C LEU A 58 -7.65 -21.13 2.29
N ALA A 59 -7.33 -19.92 1.86
CA ALA A 59 -6.47 -19.68 0.70
C ALA A 59 -5.09 -20.33 0.91
N GLN A 60 -4.52 -20.16 2.11
CA GLN A 60 -3.26 -20.77 2.50
C GLN A 60 -3.33 -22.31 2.46
N ARG A 61 -4.39 -22.90 3.04
CA ARG A 61 -4.56 -24.36 3.10
C ARG A 61 -4.69 -24.99 1.72
N LEU A 62 -5.39 -24.32 0.79
CA LEU A 62 -5.51 -24.75 -0.60
C LEU A 62 -4.15 -24.65 -1.32
N ARG A 63 -3.44 -23.52 -1.18
CA ARG A 63 -2.11 -23.33 -1.78
C ARG A 63 -1.11 -24.38 -1.33
N ASP A 64 -1.09 -24.72 -0.05
CA ASP A 64 -0.10 -25.65 0.52
C ASP A 64 -0.40 -27.12 0.19
N SER A 65 -1.55 -27.42 -0.43
CA SER A 65 -2.02 -28.79 -0.62
C SER A 65 -2.49 -29.03 -2.05
N PRO A 66 -1.60 -29.49 -2.95
CA PRO A 66 -1.93 -29.73 -4.35
C PRO A 66 -3.16 -30.63 -4.53
N THR A 67 -3.32 -31.65 -3.69
CA THR A 67 -4.48 -32.56 -3.72
C THR A 67 -5.81 -31.86 -3.43
N LEU A 68 -5.83 -30.93 -2.47
CA LEU A 68 -7.04 -30.15 -2.15
C LEU A 68 -7.27 -29.08 -3.20
N GLN A 69 -6.21 -28.48 -3.73
CA GLN A 69 -6.28 -27.51 -4.81
C GLN A 69 -6.89 -28.13 -6.08
N ASP A 70 -6.42 -29.31 -6.49
CA ASP A 70 -7.00 -30.05 -7.61
C ASP A 70 -8.47 -30.43 -7.35
N ALA A 71 -8.80 -30.82 -6.11
CA ALA A 71 -10.18 -31.14 -5.73
C ALA A 71 -11.09 -29.90 -5.82
N PHE A 72 -10.59 -28.73 -5.40
CA PHE A 72 -11.30 -27.46 -5.49
C PHE A 72 -11.54 -27.05 -6.94
N GLU A 73 -10.53 -27.18 -7.81
CA GLU A 73 -10.68 -26.90 -9.24
C GLU A 73 -11.70 -27.81 -9.91
N ARG A 74 -11.69 -29.11 -9.59
CA ARG A 74 -12.72 -30.06 -10.06
C ARG A 74 -14.10 -29.67 -9.55
N HIS A 75 -14.22 -29.24 -8.29
CA HIS A 75 -15.48 -28.77 -7.72
C HIS A 75 -16.01 -27.55 -8.46
N ILE A 76 -15.15 -26.55 -8.72
CA ILE A 76 -15.51 -25.35 -9.48
C ILE A 76 -15.98 -25.72 -10.89
N ALA A 77 -15.23 -26.57 -11.60
CA ALA A 77 -15.57 -27.01 -12.94
C ALA A 77 -16.92 -27.74 -12.96
N ALA A 78 -17.14 -28.67 -12.04
CA ALA A 78 -18.39 -29.41 -11.91
C ALA A 78 -19.57 -28.48 -11.60
N LYS A 79 -19.39 -27.50 -10.71
CA LYS A 79 -20.43 -26.54 -10.35
C LYS A 79 -20.79 -25.61 -11.51
N ARG A 80 -19.79 -25.13 -12.24
CA ARG A 80 -19.97 -24.28 -13.43
C ARG A 80 -20.64 -25.00 -14.60
N ALA A 81 -20.48 -26.32 -14.68
CA ALA A 81 -21.18 -27.15 -15.68
C ALA A 81 -22.67 -27.38 -15.37
N GLN A 82 -23.14 -27.05 -14.15
CA GLN A 82 -24.55 -27.24 -13.80
C GLN A 82 -25.45 -26.25 -14.55
N ALA A 83 -26.59 -26.75 -15.04
CA ALA A 83 -27.55 -25.95 -15.77
C ALA A 83 -28.04 -24.76 -14.91
N GLY A 84 -27.90 -23.54 -15.43
CA GLY A 84 -28.31 -22.32 -14.74
C GLY A 84 -27.26 -21.71 -13.80
N PHE A 85 -26.08 -22.31 -13.64
CA PHE A 85 -24.98 -21.67 -12.92
C PHE A 85 -24.42 -20.50 -13.74
N LYS A 86 -24.63 -19.28 -13.25
CA LYS A 86 -24.03 -18.07 -13.81
C LYS A 86 -22.94 -17.60 -12.85
N THR A 87 -21.73 -17.47 -13.37
CA THR A 87 -20.62 -16.79 -12.70
C THR A 87 -19.95 -15.84 -13.67
N SER A 88 -19.49 -14.71 -13.15
CA SER A 88 -18.73 -13.72 -13.92
C SER A 88 -17.22 -13.91 -13.75
N SER A 89 -16.78 -14.68 -12.76
CA SER A 89 -15.35 -14.81 -12.45
C SER A 89 -14.70 -15.94 -13.25
N THR A 90 -13.57 -15.63 -13.87
CA THR A 90 -12.71 -16.61 -14.54
C THR A 90 -11.82 -17.36 -13.55
N LYS A 91 -11.68 -16.87 -12.31
CA LYS A 91 -10.75 -17.43 -11.33
C LYS A 91 -11.13 -18.85 -10.96
N VAL A 92 -10.11 -19.69 -10.75
CA VAL A 92 -10.25 -21.09 -10.29
C VAL A 92 -9.38 -21.38 -9.06
N HIS A 93 -8.63 -20.38 -8.59
CA HIS A 93 -7.79 -20.44 -7.39
C HIS A 93 -8.18 -19.30 -6.45
N LEU A 94 -7.92 -19.50 -5.15
CA LEU A 94 -7.97 -18.41 -4.18
C LEU A 94 -6.65 -17.66 -4.17
N ASP A 95 -6.71 -16.34 -4.22
CA ASP A 95 -5.54 -15.53 -4.02
C ASP A 95 -5.19 -15.50 -2.54
N CYS A 96 -3.90 -15.63 -2.21
CA CYS A 96 -3.45 -15.63 -0.84
C CYS A 96 -3.06 -14.24 -0.37
N ARG A 97 -3.24 -13.99 0.93
CA ARG A 97 -2.62 -12.84 1.60
C ARG A 97 -1.10 -12.94 1.46
N VAL A 98 -0.50 -11.89 0.92
CA VAL A 98 0.95 -11.75 0.80
C VAL A 98 1.36 -10.52 1.59
N PRO A 99 1.99 -10.70 2.74
CA PRO A 99 2.25 -9.63 3.69
C PRO A 99 2.94 -8.38 3.15
N THR A 100 3.83 -8.61 2.20
CA THR A 100 4.71 -7.58 1.62
C THR A 100 4.08 -6.93 0.40
N ARG A 101 2.87 -7.34 0.03
CA ARG A 101 2.15 -6.84 -1.14
C ARG A 101 0.88 -6.13 -0.68
N TRP A 102 0.89 -4.81 -0.82
CA TRP A 102 -0.13 -3.88 -0.33
C TRP A 102 -1.56 -4.25 -0.73
N ASN A 103 -1.78 -4.68 -1.98
CA ASN A 103 -3.13 -5.04 -2.46
C ASN A 103 -3.53 -6.49 -2.18
N SER A 104 -2.72 -7.30 -1.49
CA SER A 104 -2.99 -8.73 -1.35
C SER A 104 -4.22 -9.03 -0.48
N ASP A 105 -4.50 -8.20 0.53
CA ASP A 105 -5.69 -8.35 1.38
C ASP A 105 -6.98 -8.14 0.59
N PHE A 106 -7.03 -7.06 -0.20
CA PHE A 106 -8.11 -6.81 -1.14
C PHE A 106 -8.27 -7.96 -2.14
N ILE A 107 -7.18 -8.38 -2.79
CA ILE A 107 -7.25 -9.41 -3.83
C ILE A 107 -7.73 -10.75 -3.22
N CYS A 108 -7.20 -11.13 -2.05
CA CYS A 108 -7.59 -12.34 -1.33
C CYS A 108 -9.09 -12.32 -1.00
N LEU A 109 -9.57 -11.24 -0.38
CA LEU A 109 -10.98 -11.10 -0.01
C LEU A 109 -11.90 -11.03 -1.24
N ASN A 110 -11.52 -10.30 -2.28
CA ASN A 110 -12.29 -10.19 -3.51
C ASN A 110 -12.44 -11.56 -4.20
N THR A 111 -11.39 -12.39 -4.24
CA THR A 111 -11.53 -13.76 -4.78
C THR A 111 -12.48 -14.64 -3.98
N GLN A 112 -12.45 -14.48 -2.66
CA GLN A 112 -13.37 -15.20 -1.78
C GLN A 112 -14.82 -14.83 -2.08
N VAL A 113 -15.11 -13.54 -2.27
CA VAL A 113 -16.45 -13.03 -2.60
C VAL A 113 -16.88 -13.48 -4.00
N GLU A 114 -16.00 -13.37 -5.00
CA GLU A 114 -16.28 -13.81 -6.37
C GLU A 114 -16.64 -15.30 -6.46
N LEU A 115 -15.96 -16.14 -5.68
CA LEU A 115 -16.16 -17.60 -5.67
C LEU A 115 -17.07 -18.06 -4.52
N ARG A 116 -17.86 -17.16 -3.91
CA ARG A 116 -18.69 -17.45 -2.74
C ARG A 116 -19.51 -18.74 -2.90
N ARG A 117 -20.21 -18.88 -4.03
CA ARG A 117 -21.09 -20.03 -4.26
C ARG A 117 -20.28 -21.32 -4.31
N GLU A 118 -19.20 -21.34 -5.08
CA GLU A 118 -18.27 -22.46 -5.20
C GLU A 118 -17.71 -22.86 -3.84
N ILE A 119 -17.17 -21.90 -3.09
CA ILE A 119 -16.56 -22.12 -1.78
C ILE A 119 -17.54 -22.66 -0.76
N GLN A 120 -18.76 -22.11 -0.68
CA GLN A 120 -19.76 -22.58 0.27
C GLN A 120 -20.08 -24.08 0.09
N GLY A 121 -20.12 -24.56 -1.17
CA GLY A 121 -20.31 -25.98 -1.45
C GLY A 121 -19.11 -26.83 -1.05
N PHE A 122 -17.91 -26.36 -1.38
CA PHE A 122 -16.67 -27.11 -1.14
C PHE A 122 -16.30 -27.21 0.34
N VAL A 123 -16.43 -26.11 1.09
CA VAL A 123 -16.05 -26.03 2.51
C VAL A 123 -17.04 -26.78 3.42
N THR A 124 -18.30 -26.90 3.00
CA THR A 124 -19.34 -27.63 3.76
C THR A 124 -19.19 -29.14 3.64
N ASP A 125 -18.53 -29.62 2.58
CA ASP A 125 -18.32 -31.04 2.35
C ASP A 125 -17.34 -31.62 3.40
N PRO A 126 -17.80 -32.60 4.20
CA PRO A 126 -17.00 -33.12 5.29
C PRO A 126 -15.77 -33.90 4.87
N GLU A 127 -15.69 -34.36 3.62
CA GLU A 127 -14.53 -35.11 3.11
C GLU A 127 -13.25 -34.25 3.09
N HIS A 128 -13.38 -32.94 2.96
CA HIS A 128 -12.23 -32.03 2.86
C HIS A 128 -11.69 -31.57 4.21
N GLY A 129 -12.47 -31.69 5.30
CA GLY A 129 -12.05 -31.23 6.64
C GLY A 129 -11.79 -29.71 6.73
N LEU A 130 -12.55 -28.90 5.98
CA LEU A 130 -12.36 -27.44 5.88
C LEU A 130 -13.42 -26.62 6.63
N GLN A 131 -14.35 -27.25 7.33
CA GLN A 131 -15.55 -26.62 7.87
C GLN A 131 -15.27 -25.46 8.84
N HIS A 132 -14.12 -25.47 9.52
CA HIS A 132 -13.70 -24.39 10.41
C HIS A 132 -13.41 -23.07 9.66
N TYR A 133 -13.09 -23.15 8.37
CA TYR A 133 -12.96 -21.98 7.49
C TYR A 133 -14.30 -21.46 6.95
N SER A 134 -15.42 -22.11 7.26
CA SER A 134 -16.74 -21.67 6.81
C SER A 134 -17.09 -20.28 7.37
N LEU A 135 -17.42 -19.37 6.47
CA LEU A 135 -17.90 -18.04 6.82
C LEU A 135 -19.40 -18.08 7.13
N THR A 136 -19.79 -17.41 8.20
CA THR A 136 -21.22 -17.19 8.51
C THR A 136 -21.84 -16.22 7.50
N ASP A 137 -23.18 -16.17 7.41
CA ASP A 137 -23.85 -15.22 6.51
C ASP A 137 -23.50 -13.76 6.83
N ALA A 138 -23.37 -13.42 8.11
CA ALA A 138 -22.92 -12.09 8.54
C ALA A 138 -21.48 -11.79 8.07
N GLN A 139 -20.60 -12.79 8.10
CA GLN A 139 -19.22 -12.64 7.59
C GLN A 139 -19.18 -12.49 6.07
N TRP A 140 -20.08 -13.15 5.33
CA TRP A 140 -20.18 -12.98 3.89
C TRP A 140 -20.67 -11.59 3.49
N VAL A 141 -21.63 -11.02 4.23
CA VAL A 141 -22.08 -9.65 4.02
C VAL A 141 -20.92 -8.68 4.29
N LEU A 142 -20.29 -8.81 5.47
CA LEU A 142 -19.14 -7.98 5.83
C LEU A 142 -17.97 -8.08 4.85
N ALA A 143 -17.72 -9.26 4.27
CA ALA A 143 -16.69 -9.45 3.25
C ALA A 143 -16.98 -8.64 1.98
N GLY A 144 -18.25 -8.52 1.58
CA GLY A 144 -18.68 -7.66 0.48
C GLY A 144 -18.42 -6.19 0.81
N ASP A 145 -18.93 -5.72 1.95
CA ASP A 145 -18.78 -4.32 2.40
C ASP A 145 -17.30 -3.92 2.52
N LEU A 146 -16.45 -4.80 3.05
CA LEU A 146 -15.01 -4.57 3.15
C LEU A 146 -14.32 -4.58 1.79
N THR A 147 -14.77 -5.43 0.85
CA THR A 147 -14.19 -5.44 -0.51
C THR A 147 -14.44 -4.10 -1.18
N GLU A 148 -15.65 -3.54 -1.07
CA GLU A 148 -15.98 -2.21 -1.61
C GLU A 148 -15.14 -1.11 -0.96
N ALA A 149 -15.02 -1.12 0.38
CA ALA A 149 -14.19 -0.15 1.10
C ALA A 149 -12.70 -0.21 0.71
N LEU A 150 -12.16 -1.42 0.49
CA LEU A 150 -10.76 -1.62 0.14
C LEU A 150 -10.42 -1.21 -1.30
N ILE A 151 -11.40 -1.00 -2.18
CA ILE A 151 -11.18 -0.49 -3.55
C ILE A 151 -10.52 0.89 -3.51
N ILE A 152 -10.91 1.74 -2.56
CA ILE A 152 -10.36 3.09 -2.36
C ILE A 152 -8.83 3.06 -2.34
N PHE A 153 -8.26 2.11 -1.59
CA PHE A 153 -6.81 1.97 -1.47
C PHE A 153 -6.16 1.28 -2.66
N LYS A 154 -6.87 0.33 -3.29
CA LYS A 154 -6.40 -0.40 -4.46
C LYS A 154 -6.12 0.55 -5.62
N GLU A 155 -7.03 1.49 -5.90
CA GLU A 155 -6.90 2.42 -7.03
C GLU A 155 -5.65 3.30 -6.91
N ILE A 156 -5.42 3.84 -5.71
CA ILE A 156 -4.24 4.64 -5.40
C ILE A 156 -2.96 3.79 -5.50
N SER A 157 -2.98 2.59 -4.94
CA SER A 157 -1.84 1.67 -4.98
C SER A 157 -1.47 1.27 -6.40
N ASP A 158 -2.47 0.96 -7.23
CA ASP A 158 -2.26 0.59 -8.64
C ASP A 158 -1.69 1.77 -9.44
N ARG A 159 -2.07 3.00 -9.09
CA ARG A 159 -1.52 4.22 -9.71
C ARG A 159 -0.05 4.42 -9.34
N PHE A 160 0.31 4.35 -8.06
CA PHE A 160 1.71 4.51 -7.62
C PHE A 160 2.61 3.31 -7.92
N SER A 161 2.04 2.19 -8.35
CA SER A 161 2.82 1.02 -8.82
C SER A 161 3.37 1.18 -10.24
N GLN A 162 3.05 2.26 -10.95
CA GLN A 162 3.50 2.51 -12.32
C GLN A 162 4.95 3.04 -12.34
N ALA A 163 5.90 2.20 -12.73
CA ALA A 163 7.33 2.52 -12.68
C ALA A 163 7.79 3.61 -13.66
N GLU A 164 7.06 3.81 -14.76
CA GLU A 164 7.51 4.65 -15.89
C GLU A 164 6.99 6.10 -15.84
N VAL A 165 6.20 6.46 -14.81
CA VAL A 165 5.54 7.77 -14.73
C VAL A 165 6.06 8.56 -13.52
N PRO A 166 6.50 9.82 -13.67
CA PRO A 166 6.86 10.66 -12.53
C PRO A 166 5.59 11.13 -11.81
N LEU A 167 5.21 10.45 -10.71
CA LEU A 167 3.94 10.68 -10.00
C LEU A 167 4.06 11.59 -8.77
N VAL A 168 5.21 12.22 -8.53
CA VAL A 168 5.45 13.02 -7.31
C VAL A 168 4.45 14.17 -7.15
N TYR A 169 4.05 14.80 -8.25
CA TYR A 169 3.06 15.89 -8.23
C TYR A 169 1.62 15.40 -7.98
N GLU A 170 1.37 14.09 -8.04
CA GLU A 170 0.04 13.50 -7.79
C GLU A 170 -0.13 13.06 -6.34
N VAL A 171 0.95 13.01 -5.55
CA VAL A 171 0.92 12.51 -4.16
C VAL A 171 -0.05 13.30 -3.28
N ILE A 172 0.07 14.63 -3.22
CA ILE A 172 -0.84 15.47 -2.43
C ILE A 172 -2.29 15.36 -2.95
N PRO A 173 -2.57 15.57 -4.27
CA PRO A 173 -3.93 15.41 -4.78
C PRO A 173 -4.57 14.05 -4.47
N MET A 174 -3.81 12.95 -4.53
CA MET A 174 -4.34 11.61 -4.23
C MET A 174 -4.51 11.37 -2.73
N LEU A 175 -3.68 11.97 -1.88
CA LEU A 175 -3.88 11.91 -0.43
C LEU A 175 -5.14 12.68 -0.01
N GLU A 176 -5.40 13.83 -0.63
CA GLU A 176 -6.63 14.62 -0.40
C GLU A 176 -7.86 13.86 -0.87
N ASP A 177 -7.83 13.29 -2.09
CA ASP A 177 -8.92 12.46 -2.61
C ASP A 177 -9.16 11.23 -1.72
N LEU A 178 -8.10 10.59 -1.24
CA LEU A 178 -8.19 9.50 -0.28
C LEU A 178 -8.86 9.94 1.04
N GLU A 179 -8.46 11.08 1.58
CA GLU A 179 -9.04 11.65 2.78
C GLU A 179 -10.55 11.89 2.59
N HIS A 180 -10.96 12.50 1.48
CA HIS A 180 -12.37 12.74 1.17
C HIS A 180 -13.16 11.45 1.02
N GLN A 181 -12.63 10.44 0.32
CA GLN A 181 -13.29 9.14 0.15
C GLN A 181 -13.45 8.42 1.50
N LEU A 182 -12.45 8.47 2.37
CA LEU A 182 -12.52 7.88 3.70
C LEU A 182 -13.45 8.65 4.65
N ASP A 183 -13.50 9.98 4.55
CA ASP A 183 -14.43 10.81 5.30
C ASP A 183 -15.88 10.49 4.90
N ALA A 184 -16.13 10.38 3.60
CA ALA A 184 -17.42 9.94 3.06
C ALA A 184 -17.81 8.54 3.58
N LEU A 185 -16.88 7.57 3.54
CA LEU A 185 -17.11 6.21 4.05
C LEU A 185 -17.38 6.19 5.56
N ARG A 186 -16.66 7.00 6.35
CA ARG A 186 -16.90 7.12 7.80
C ARG A 186 -18.30 7.69 8.08
N ASN A 187 -18.76 8.63 7.27
CA ASN A 187 -20.06 9.30 7.46
C ASN A 187 -21.23 8.54 6.81
N ASP A 188 -20.96 7.52 5.99
CA ASP A 188 -21.98 6.68 5.38
C ASP A 188 -22.73 5.86 6.44
N VAL A 189 -24.02 6.18 6.63
CA VAL A 189 -24.89 5.49 7.59
C VAL A 189 -25.29 4.08 7.13
N THR A 190 -25.12 3.77 5.85
CA THR A 190 -25.43 2.45 5.28
C THR A 190 -24.30 1.45 5.50
N ALA A 191 -23.06 1.95 5.63
CA ALA A 191 -21.89 1.13 5.91
C ALA A 191 -21.92 0.54 7.34
N PRO A 192 -21.41 -0.70 7.54
CA PRO A 192 -21.30 -1.28 8.87
C PRO A 192 -20.42 -0.44 9.80
N ALA A 193 -20.76 -0.39 11.10
CA ALA A 193 -19.99 0.34 12.09
C ALA A 193 -18.49 -0.05 12.12
N VAL A 194 -18.18 -1.33 11.88
CA VAL A 194 -16.80 -1.83 11.77
C VAL A 194 -16.03 -1.11 10.66
N VAL A 195 -16.63 -1.00 9.47
CA VAL A 195 -16.02 -0.37 8.29
C VAL A 195 -15.82 1.12 8.53
N ARG A 196 -16.79 1.78 9.15
CA ARG A 196 -16.72 3.21 9.48
C ARG A 196 -15.63 3.51 10.54
N ILE A 197 -15.48 2.65 11.53
CA ILE A 197 -14.40 2.75 12.53
C ILE A 197 -13.03 2.50 11.85
N ALA A 198 -12.95 1.54 10.93
CA ALA A 198 -11.74 1.32 10.15
C ALA A 198 -11.40 2.52 9.25
N ALA A 199 -12.40 3.17 8.66
CA ALA A 199 -12.21 4.42 7.91
C ALA A 199 -11.66 5.54 8.82
N GLN A 200 -12.14 5.67 10.06
CA GLN A 200 -11.57 6.61 11.03
C GLN A 200 -10.11 6.29 11.37
N ALA A 201 -9.76 5.01 11.53
CA ALA A 201 -8.37 4.60 11.71
C ALA A 201 -7.49 4.98 10.51
N ALA A 202 -7.99 4.75 9.29
CA ALA A 202 -7.31 5.13 8.06
C ALA A 202 -7.14 6.65 7.92
N LEU A 203 -8.13 7.46 8.33
CA LEU A 203 -8.01 8.93 8.34
C LEU A 203 -6.89 9.41 9.28
N ASN A 204 -6.74 8.79 10.46
CA ASN A 204 -5.63 9.13 11.36
C ASN A 204 -4.27 8.86 10.71
N VAL A 205 -4.17 7.78 9.92
CA VAL A 205 -2.98 7.47 9.14
C VAL A 205 -2.76 8.53 8.06
N VAL A 206 -3.78 8.80 7.24
CA VAL A 206 -3.68 9.78 6.15
C VAL A 206 -3.25 11.14 6.68
N GLY A 207 -3.82 11.60 7.80
CA GLY A 207 -3.43 12.86 8.44
C GLY A 207 -1.96 12.90 8.88
N LYS A 208 -1.40 11.79 9.40
CA LYS A 208 0.04 11.70 9.70
C LYS A 208 0.89 11.87 8.43
N TYR A 209 0.48 11.24 7.33
CA TYR A 209 1.20 11.33 6.07
C TYR A 209 1.09 12.69 5.41
N TYR A 210 -0.08 13.31 5.48
CA TYR A 210 -0.28 14.68 5.01
C TYR A 210 0.67 15.63 5.74
N ALA A 211 0.77 15.53 7.07
CA ALA A 211 1.75 16.32 7.85
C ALA A 211 3.21 16.08 7.41
N LEU A 212 3.59 14.85 7.08
CA LEU A 212 4.94 14.55 6.54
C LEU A 212 5.16 15.13 5.14
N THR A 213 4.10 15.32 4.34
CA THR A 213 4.24 16.00 3.03
C THR A 213 4.50 17.49 3.19
N ASP A 214 4.02 18.12 4.26
CA ASP A 214 4.29 19.53 4.56
C ASP A 214 5.76 19.78 4.91
N ASP A 215 6.42 18.82 5.55
CA ASP A 215 7.85 18.88 5.87
C ASP A 215 8.76 18.77 4.62
N CYS A 216 8.21 18.30 3.48
CA CYS A 216 8.96 18.07 2.26
C CYS A 216 8.49 18.99 1.13
N GLU A 217 9.23 20.07 0.90
CA GLU A 217 8.90 21.07 -0.13
C GLU A 217 8.81 20.52 -1.57
N VAL A 218 9.41 19.35 -1.83
CA VAL A 218 9.42 18.71 -3.16
C VAL A 218 8.01 18.49 -3.69
N TYR A 219 7.04 18.12 -2.84
CA TYR A 219 5.67 17.86 -3.29
C TYR A 219 4.99 19.11 -3.83
N ARG A 220 5.07 20.22 -3.07
CA ARG A 220 4.48 21.51 -3.45
C ARG A 220 5.17 22.08 -4.69
N ILE A 221 6.50 21.96 -4.77
CA ILE A 221 7.28 22.39 -5.94
C ILE A 221 6.88 21.56 -7.17
N ALA A 222 6.77 20.24 -7.05
CA ALA A 222 6.42 19.36 -8.17
C ALA A 222 5.06 19.73 -8.79
N ILE A 223 4.06 20.04 -7.95
CA ILE A 223 2.75 20.51 -8.40
C ILE A 223 2.86 21.87 -9.10
N ALA A 224 3.59 22.82 -8.51
CA ALA A 224 3.76 24.15 -9.09
C ALA A 224 4.51 24.13 -10.44
N MET A 225 5.44 23.18 -10.62
CA MET A 225 6.18 22.98 -11.86
C MET A 225 5.42 22.15 -12.90
N CYS A 226 4.33 21.49 -12.51
CA CYS A 226 3.54 20.70 -13.44
C CYS A 226 2.76 21.62 -14.40
N PRO A 227 2.96 21.51 -15.74
CA PRO A 227 2.41 22.47 -16.70
C PRO A 227 0.88 22.58 -16.71
N ASP A 228 0.19 21.51 -16.35
CA ASP A 228 -1.27 21.38 -16.26
C ASP A 228 -1.84 21.98 -14.97
N LYS A 229 -1.15 21.83 -13.83
CA LYS A 229 -1.60 22.29 -12.50
C LYS A 229 -1.15 23.71 -12.18
N LYS A 230 0.17 23.93 -12.12
CA LYS A 230 0.82 25.18 -11.69
C LYS A 230 0.27 25.70 -10.36
N MET A 231 0.42 27.00 -10.12
CA MET A 231 -0.23 27.68 -8.99
C MET A 231 -1.77 27.75 -9.10
N VAL A 232 -2.32 27.47 -10.29
CA VAL A 232 -3.77 27.51 -10.53
C VAL A 232 -4.47 26.41 -9.73
N TRP A 233 -3.86 25.22 -9.65
CA TRP A 233 -4.38 24.10 -8.87
C TRP A 233 -4.60 24.47 -7.40
N PHE A 234 -3.60 25.05 -6.73
CA PHE A 234 -3.73 25.46 -5.32
C PHE A 234 -4.83 26.51 -5.11
N ASN A 235 -5.04 27.42 -6.06
CA ASN A 235 -6.07 28.46 -5.95
C ASN A 235 -7.49 27.91 -6.14
N GLN A 236 -7.63 26.85 -6.95
CA GLN A 236 -8.91 26.21 -7.25
C GLN A 236 -9.26 25.13 -6.21
N ASN A 237 -8.27 24.56 -5.53
CA ASN A 237 -8.48 23.57 -4.50
C ASN A 237 -9.09 24.21 -3.24
N GLN A 238 -10.17 23.62 -2.74
CA GLN A 238 -10.92 24.11 -1.58
C GLN A 238 -10.23 23.77 -0.25
N ASP A 239 -9.44 22.71 -0.22
CA ASP A 239 -8.71 22.29 0.98
C ASP A 239 -7.52 23.20 1.29
N TRP A 240 -7.11 24.03 0.33
CA TRP A 240 -5.96 24.94 0.47
C TRP A 240 -6.42 26.32 0.91
N HIS A 241 -6.08 26.70 2.15
CA HIS A 241 -6.35 28.05 2.66
C HIS A 241 -5.39 29.08 2.05
N GLU A 242 -5.72 30.37 2.20
CA GLU A 242 -4.93 31.45 1.60
C GLU A 242 -3.47 31.43 2.11
N ASP A 243 -3.26 31.15 3.39
CA ASP A 243 -1.93 31.06 3.99
C ASP A 243 -1.10 29.90 3.40
N ASP A 244 -1.73 28.76 3.10
CA ASP A 244 -1.07 27.60 2.47
C ASP A 244 -0.67 27.91 1.03
N ARG A 245 -1.54 28.60 0.29
CA ARG A 245 -1.28 29.04 -1.09
C ARG A 245 -0.10 30.01 -1.15
N VAL A 246 -0.05 30.97 -0.22
CA VAL A 246 1.07 31.91 -0.09
C VAL A 246 2.35 31.16 0.26
N THR A 247 2.28 30.21 1.20
CA THR A 247 3.43 29.39 1.61
C THR A 247 3.96 28.55 0.44
N ALA A 248 3.09 27.90 -0.33
CA ALA A 248 3.48 27.14 -1.52
C ALA A 248 4.20 28.03 -2.55
N ARG A 249 3.70 29.25 -2.79
CA ARG A 249 4.37 30.22 -3.68
C ARG A 249 5.76 30.61 -3.14
N GLN A 250 5.86 30.90 -1.85
CA GLN A 250 7.12 31.30 -1.21
C GLN A 250 8.16 30.20 -1.29
N ILE A 251 7.78 28.94 -1.04
CA ILE A 251 8.66 27.78 -1.16
C ILE A 251 9.28 27.71 -2.56
N VAL A 252 8.46 27.83 -3.62
CA VAL A 252 8.95 27.76 -5.00
C VAL A 252 9.92 28.90 -5.31
N ILE A 253 9.58 30.13 -4.93
CA ILE A 253 10.42 31.31 -5.17
C ILE A 253 11.74 31.19 -4.39
N LYS A 254 11.68 30.80 -3.11
CA LYS A 254 12.85 30.60 -2.26
C LYS A 254 13.80 29.58 -2.88
N ARG A 255 13.26 28.41 -3.28
CA ARG A 255 14.08 27.35 -3.87
C ARG A 255 14.74 27.81 -5.18
N TRP A 256 14.00 28.54 -6.01
CA TRP A 256 14.55 29.15 -7.24
C TRP A 256 15.69 30.13 -6.93
N MET A 257 15.49 31.04 -5.98
CA MET A 257 16.49 32.02 -5.58
C MET A 257 17.77 31.37 -5.05
N GLU A 258 17.64 30.32 -4.25
CA GLU A 258 18.77 29.60 -3.67
C GLU A 258 19.55 28.77 -4.70
N SER A 259 18.86 28.17 -5.68
CA SER A 259 19.47 27.19 -6.59
C SER A 259 19.86 27.75 -7.96
N TYR A 260 19.18 28.79 -8.46
CA TYR A 260 19.32 29.22 -9.86
C TYR A 260 19.59 30.72 -10.03
N ALA A 261 19.16 31.58 -9.10
CA ALA A 261 19.35 33.03 -9.26
C ALA A 261 20.83 33.49 -9.19
N GLY A 262 21.75 32.65 -8.72
CA GLY A 262 23.19 32.94 -8.66
C GLY A 262 23.97 32.68 -9.95
N GLU A 263 23.44 31.88 -10.89
CA GLU A 263 24.15 31.50 -12.13
C GLU A 263 24.06 32.56 -13.25
N GLU A 264 23.08 33.49 -13.19
CA GLU A 264 23.01 34.61 -14.13
C GLU A 264 24.13 35.66 -13.93
N ARG A 265 24.95 35.53 -12.89
CA ARG A 265 26.03 36.50 -12.58
C ARG A 265 27.43 36.08 -13.02
N SER A 266 27.63 34.87 -13.52
CA SER A 266 28.96 34.32 -13.83
C SER A 266 29.20 34.02 -15.32
N SER A 267 28.29 34.38 -16.22
CA SER A 267 28.47 34.22 -17.68
C SER A 267 29.30 35.31 -18.37
N VAL A 268 30.12 36.05 -17.62
CA VAL A 268 31.20 36.87 -18.18
C VAL A 268 32.51 36.54 -17.47
N GLN A 269 33.43 35.95 -18.24
CA GLN A 269 34.81 35.53 -17.94
C GLN A 269 35.01 34.11 -17.40
N SER A 270 35.37 33.24 -18.36
CA SER A 270 36.11 32.01 -18.19
C SER A 270 37.49 32.26 -17.57
N GLU A 271 37.81 31.56 -16.48
CA GLU A 271 39.08 30.82 -16.39
C GLU A 271 38.98 29.69 -15.35
N SER A 272 39.56 28.55 -15.73
CA SER A 272 39.51 27.25 -15.08
C SER A 272 40.10 27.24 -13.66
N THR A 273 39.42 26.56 -12.73
CA THR A 273 40.09 25.71 -11.74
C THR A 273 39.17 24.57 -11.34
N SER A 274 39.69 23.36 -11.53
CA SER A 274 39.13 22.09 -11.10
C SER A 274 39.04 22.03 -9.58
N ASP A 275 37.88 21.65 -9.04
CA ASP A 275 37.80 20.84 -7.83
C ASP A 275 36.52 20.00 -7.86
N THR A 276 36.70 18.69 -7.99
CA THR A 276 35.64 17.69 -7.95
C THR A 276 35.14 17.53 -6.52
N VAL A 277 33.98 18.11 -6.20
CA VAL A 277 33.21 17.72 -5.02
C VAL A 277 32.06 16.83 -5.48
N ASN A 278 32.23 15.54 -5.24
CA ASN A 278 31.19 14.54 -5.34
C ASN A 278 30.01 14.93 -4.44
N THR A 279 28.87 15.23 -5.04
CA THR A 279 27.59 15.20 -4.35
C THR A 279 26.61 14.44 -5.22
N GLU A 280 26.52 13.13 -4.96
CA GLU A 280 25.33 12.35 -5.27
C GLU A 280 24.28 12.61 -4.19
N PRO A 281 23.16 13.29 -4.50
CA PRO A 281 21.92 13.07 -3.76
C PRO A 281 20.81 12.48 -4.63
N ALA A 282 21.08 12.18 -5.90
CA ALA A 282 20.04 11.86 -6.88
C ALA A 282 19.46 10.44 -6.79
N VAL A 283 20.07 9.51 -6.04
CA VAL A 283 19.62 8.09 -6.05
C VAL A 283 18.94 7.67 -4.74
N ARG A 284 18.97 8.49 -3.67
CA ARG A 284 18.31 8.15 -2.39
C ARG A 284 16.84 8.56 -2.30
N ILE A 285 16.38 9.53 -3.08
CA ILE A 285 15.01 10.07 -2.98
C ILE A 285 13.97 9.10 -3.57
N PHE A 286 14.35 8.29 -4.57
CA PHE A 286 13.46 7.29 -5.16
C PHE A 286 13.14 6.13 -4.21
N LEU A 287 13.98 5.88 -3.20
CA LEU A 287 13.74 4.85 -2.19
C LEU A 287 12.83 5.34 -1.06
N VAL A 288 12.82 6.63 -0.74
CA VAL A 288 12.03 7.18 0.39
C VAL A 288 10.54 7.25 0.04
N LEU A 289 10.20 7.51 -1.22
CA LEU A 289 8.83 7.48 -1.72
C LEU A 289 8.28 6.05 -1.90
N ASN A 290 9.11 5.11 -2.35
CA ASN A 290 8.72 3.69 -2.44
C ASN A 290 8.61 3.00 -1.07
N PHE A 291 9.31 3.50 -0.04
CA PHE A 291 9.32 2.90 1.30
C PHE A 291 8.21 3.44 2.22
N LEU A 292 7.60 4.59 1.92
CA LEU A 292 6.68 5.27 2.85
C LEU A 292 5.22 5.34 2.38
N VAL A 293 4.94 5.49 1.08
CA VAL A 293 3.59 5.85 0.59
C VAL A 293 2.51 4.80 0.88
N LEU A 294 2.85 3.54 1.17
CA LEU A 294 1.85 2.49 1.46
C LEU A 294 2.16 1.62 2.68
N ASN A 295 3.18 2.01 3.45
CA ASN A 295 3.56 1.33 4.69
C ASN A 295 2.66 1.68 5.89
N SER A 296 1.57 2.44 5.73
CA SER A 296 0.71 2.77 6.88
C SER A 296 -0.76 2.49 6.70
N ILE A 297 -1.24 2.40 5.47
CA ILE A 297 -2.65 2.05 5.24
C ILE A 297 -2.87 0.53 5.35
N THR A 298 -1.81 -0.28 5.20
CA THR A 298 -1.85 -1.74 5.37
C THR A 298 -0.98 -2.27 6.50
N ARG A 299 -0.22 -1.43 7.23
CA ARG A 299 0.47 -1.86 8.47
C ARG A 299 -0.37 -1.74 9.73
N ASP A 300 -1.43 -0.92 9.72
CA ASP A 300 -2.31 -0.75 10.89
C ASP A 300 -3.38 -1.87 11.03
N LEU A 301 -3.26 -2.93 10.22
CA LEU A 301 -3.90 -4.24 10.42
C LEU A 301 -2.86 -5.38 10.23
N GLU A 302 -2.03 -5.57 11.27
CA GLU A 302 -1.38 -6.82 11.68
C GLU A 302 -0.41 -7.54 10.72
N THR A 303 0.87 -7.43 11.10
CA THR A 303 1.81 -8.55 11.30
C THR A 303 1.93 -9.55 10.20
N SER A 304 2.73 -9.22 9.18
CA SER A 304 3.24 -10.27 8.31
C SER A 304 4.50 -9.90 7.50
N ALA A 305 5.05 -8.68 7.65
CA ALA A 305 6.23 -8.22 6.88
C ALA A 305 7.59 -8.36 7.61
N LEU A 306 7.71 -9.27 8.58
CA LEU A 306 9.01 -9.77 9.08
C LEU A 306 9.23 -11.27 8.84
N GLN A 307 8.67 -11.80 7.74
CA GLN A 307 9.19 -13.01 7.09
C GLN A 307 9.83 -12.76 5.72
N MET A 308 9.99 -11.50 5.29
CA MET A 308 10.54 -11.21 3.96
C MET A 308 11.49 -10.01 3.88
N VAL A 309 12.17 -9.63 4.98
CA VAL A 309 13.24 -8.62 4.96
C VAL A 309 14.56 -9.07 5.62
N CYS A 310 14.64 -10.29 6.17
CA CYS A 310 15.93 -10.90 6.58
C CYS A 310 16.47 -11.94 5.59
N ARG A 311 16.41 -11.66 4.29
CA ARG A 311 17.37 -12.22 3.32
C ARG A 311 17.80 -11.16 2.31
N THR A 312 18.63 -10.24 2.76
CA THR A 312 20.01 -10.02 2.28
C THR A 312 20.49 -8.70 2.84
N GLY A 313 21.39 -8.78 3.83
CA GLY A 313 22.10 -7.62 4.35
C GLY A 313 23.58 -7.93 4.36
N ALA A 314 24.30 -7.28 3.45
CA ALA A 314 25.76 -7.15 3.38
C ALA A 314 26.57 -8.39 2.98
N THR A 315 26.88 -8.40 1.69
CA THR A 315 28.25 -8.62 1.19
C THR A 315 29.34 -8.30 2.22
N SER A 316 30.19 -9.28 2.48
CA SER A 316 31.61 -9.02 2.69
C SER A 316 32.40 -10.07 1.92
N ASN A 317 33.44 -9.60 1.21
CA ASN A 317 34.37 -10.30 0.32
C ASN A 317 33.94 -10.50 -1.14
N VAL A 318 34.16 -9.47 -1.96
CA VAL A 318 34.98 -9.60 -3.20
C VAL A 318 35.75 -8.28 -3.43
N ILE A 319 36.95 -8.20 -2.87
CA ILE A 319 38.04 -7.44 -3.49
C ILE A 319 38.79 -8.46 -4.35
N ALA A 320 38.73 -8.33 -5.68
CA ALA A 320 39.80 -8.61 -6.66
C ALA A 320 39.24 -8.92 -8.06
N SER A 321 39.88 -8.32 -9.06
CA SER A 321 39.69 -8.47 -10.52
C SER A 321 38.37 -7.90 -11.05
N VAL A 322 38.35 -6.95 -11.97
CA VAL A 322 38.93 -7.07 -13.32
C VAL A 322 39.53 -5.73 -13.76
N SER A 323 40.85 -5.71 -13.88
CA SER A 323 41.55 -4.99 -14.93
C SER A 323 41.44 -5.83 -16.22
N ARG A 324 40.76 -5.30 -17.24
CA ARG A 324 41.13 -5.33 -18.68
C ARG A 324 39.92 -5.20 -19.60
N TYR A 325 40.21 -4.56 -20.74
CA TYR A 325 39.42 -4.32 -21.95
C TYR A 325 38.59 -3.02 -21.92
N ASP A 326 39.15 -1.89 -22.35
CA ASP A 326 39.67 -1.51 -23.68
C ASP A 326 38.57 -0.99 -24.62
N THR A 327 38.98 0.10 -25.24
CA THR A 327 38.37 1.17 -26.00
C THR A 327 37.57 0.74 -27.23
N SER A 328 36.41 1.37 -27.45
CA SER A 328 36.02 1.88 -28.77
C SER A 328 34.78 2.77 -28.68
N VAL A 329 34.97 4.04 -29.06
CA VAL A 329 33.98 5.11 -29.20
C VAL A 329 33.30 5.00 -30.57
N PRO A 330 32.03 5.41 -30.70
CA PRO A 330 31.66 6.17 -31.91
C PRO A 330 31.12 7.56 -31.55
N ARG A 331 31.83 8.59 -32.05
CA ARG A 331 31.37 9.97 -32.20
C ARG A 331 30.16 9.99 -33.14
N TRP A 332 29.18 10.83 -32.85
CA TRP A 332 28.30 11.42 -33.86
C TRP A 332 28.51 12.95 -33.91
N PRO A 333 28.37 13.56 -35.10
CA PRO A 333 29.06 14.80 -35.46
C PRO A 333 28.30 16.07 -35.05
N ALA A 334 29.06 17.14 -34.91
CA ALA A 334 28.58 18.51 -34.76
C ALA A 334 28.19 19.12 -36.11
N GLY A 335 27.10 19.91 -36.09
CA GLY A 335 26.81 21.01 -37.03
C GLY A 335 25.96 20.66 -38.25
N VAL A 336 24.74 21.22 -38.34
CA VAL A 336 24.41 22.47 -39.09
C VAL A 336 23.31 23.19 -38.34
#